data_AF-S8EFB5-F1
#
_entry.id   AF-S8EFB5-F1
#
_cell.length_a   1.000
_cell.length_b   1.000
_cell.length_c   1.000
_cell.angle_alpha   90.00
_cell.angle_beta   90.00
_cell.angle_gamma   90.00
#
_symmetry.space_group_name_H-M   'P 1'
#
loop_
_entity.id
_entity.type
_entity.pdbx_description
1 polymer ?
#
loop_
_entity_poly.entity_id
_entity_poly.type
_entity_poly.pdbx_seq_one_letter_code
_entity_poly.pdbx_strand_id
1 'polypeptide(L)'
;MASAEFSLRLQHGITGGFAPPTPSAIYTITGTPSQPSWNITAAVRPDGTPSLQDEQRKTLAATDASATALVSELHAILKDLPTEQPPGSEDIYGLDTSIAFGSDDLMWMNGGPAGCGGGTSAVQATAEEKTKFKRAVKIVQELIERSS
;
A
#
# COMPACT_ATOMS: atom_id res chain seq x y z
N MET A 1 15.85 9.65 6.01
CA MET A 1 15.19 9.38 7.30
C MET A 1 15.92 8.23 7.98
N ALA A 2 16.39 8.42 9.22
CA ALA A 2 17.02 7.35 9.98
C ALA A 2 15.94 6.61 10.80
N SER A 3 15.84 5.29 10.62
CA SER A 3 15.09 4.32 11.44
C SER A 3 13.79 4.84 12.10
N ALA A 4 12.92 5.54 11.37
CA ALA A 4 11.61 5.93 11.90
C ALA A 4 10.71 4.69 11.97
N GLU A 5 9.87 4.61 13.00
CA GLU A 5 8.83 3.59 13.05
C GLU A 5 7.84 3.82 11.91
N PHE A 6 7.52 2.78 11.16
CA PHE A 6 6.51 2.86 10.12
C PHE A 6 5.80 1.52 9.90
N SER A 7 4.55 1.62 9.44
CA SER A 7 3.74 0.51 8.97
C SER A 7 3.20 0.85 7.59
N LEU A 8 3.35 -0.08 6.66
CA LEU A 8 2.92 0.05 5.28
C LEU A 8 2.17 -1.22 4.90
N ARG A 9 0.99 -1.05 4.30
CA ARG A 9 0.22 -2.12 3.70
C ARG A 9 -0.18 -1.75 2.28
N LEU A 10 0.09 -2.62 1.32
CA LEU A 10 -0.44 -2.53 -0.03
C LEU A 10 -1.42 -3.69 -0.27
N GLN A 11 -2.61 -3.37 -0.75
CA GLN A 11 -3.61 -4.36 -1.12
C GLN A 11 -4.05 -4.14 -2.57
N HIS A 12 -4.06 -5.21 -3.36
CA HIS A 12 -4.64 -5.24 -4.70
C HIS A 12 -5.97 -6.02 -4.67
N GLY A 13 -6.96 -5.60 -5.45
CA GLY A 13 -8.33 -6.14 -5.37
C GLY A 13 -9.15 -5.47 -4.27
N ILE A 14 -9.32 -4.16 -4.38
CA ILE A 14 -10.14 -3.34 -3.44
C ILE A 14 -11.50 -2.98 -4.03
N THR A 15 -11.64 -3.07 -5.35
CA THR A 15 -12.90 -2.87 -6.05
C THR A 15 -13.68 -4.18 -6.11
N GLY A 16 -14.96 -4.09 -5.81
CA GLY A 16 -15.92 -5.20 -5.93
C GLY A 16 -17.20 -4.70 -6.59
N GLY A 17 -17.91 -5.60 -7.24
CA GLY A 17 -19.26 -5.33 -7.75
C GLY A 17 -20.30 -5.66 -6.67
N PHE A 18 -21.22 -6.57 -7.01
CA PHE A 18 -22.21 -7.10 -6.06
C PHE A 18 -21.56 -7.97 -4.95
N ALA A 19 -20.48 -8.69 -5.27
CA ALA A 19 -19.70 -9.45 -4.32
C ALA A 19 -18.65 -8.56 -3.62
N PRO A 20 -18.33 -8.82 -2.34
CA PRO A 20 -17.26 -8.10 -1.66
C PRO A 20 -15.94 -8.22 -2.43
N PRO A 21 -15.05 -7.22 -2.33
CA PRO A 21 -13.75 -7.28 -2.99
C PRO A 21 -12.99 -8.52 -2.54
N THR A 22 -12.40 -9.20 -3.51
CA THR A 22 -11.57 -10.39 -3.28
C THR A 22 -10.11 -10.00 -3.52
N PRO A 23 -9.31 -9.73 -2.46
CA PRO A 23 -7.94 -9.24 -2.63
C PRO A 23 -7.06 -10.26 -3.35
N SER A 24 -6.36 -9.85 -4.41
CA SER A 24 -5.42 -10.72 -5.12
C SER A 24 -4.03 -10.73 -4.50
N ALA A 25 -3.66 -9.64 -3.80
CA ALA A 25 -2.42 -9.56 -3.07
C ALA A 25 -2.53 -8.63 -1.86
N ILE A 26 -1.88 -9.00 -0.77
CA ILE A 26 -1.67 -8.17 0.42
C ILE A 26 -0.18 -8.24 0.76
N TYR A 27 0.45 -7.08 0.82
CA TYR A 27 1.82 -6.93 1.27
C TYR A 27 1.85 -6.02 2.50
N THR A 28 2.56 -6.43 3.53
CA THR A 28 2.75 -5.62 4.74
C THR A 28 4.23 -5.46 5.01
N ILE A 29 4.67 -4.25 5.30
CA ILE A 29 6.04 -3.91 5.67
C ILE A 29 5.98 -3.12 6.98
N THR A 30 6.67 -3.61 8.01
CA THR A 30 6.78 -2.92 9.30
C THR A 30 8.24 -2.70 9.64
N GLY A 31 8.61 -1.45 9.86
CA GLY A 31 9.93 -1.06 10.36
C GLY A 31 9.82 -0.51 11.77
N THR A 32 10.60 -1.06 12.69
CA THR A 32 10.72 -0.57 14.07
C THR A 32 12.15 -0.12 14.35
N PRO A 33 12.38 1.03 15.01
CA PRO A 33 13.74 1.53 15.29
C PRO A 33 14.60 0.55 16.10
N SER A 34 13.96 -0.30 16.90
CA SER A 34 14.60 -1.30 17.76
C SER A 34 15.09 -2.55 17.03
N GLN A 35 14.72 -2.75 15.76
CA GLN A 35 15.08 -3.93 14.98
C GLN A 35 16.05 -3.57 13.84
N PRO A 36 17.08 -4.41 13.58
CA PRO A 36 18.05 -4.18 12.50
C PRO A 36 17.46 -4.47 11.11
N SER A 37 16.26 -5.04 11.04
CA SER A 37 15.57 -5.41 9.81
C SER A 37 14.09 -5.05 9.88
N TRP A 38 13.51 -4.76 8.73
CA TRP A 38 12.08 -4.64 8.54
C TRP A 38 11.47 -6.01 8.29
N ASN A 39 10.27 -6.23 8.83
CA ASN A 39 9.50 -7.43 8.58
C ASN A 39 8.58 -7.19 7.38
N ILE A 40 8.62 -8.09 6.42
CA ILE A 40 7.78 -8.05 5.23
C ILE A 40 6.93 -9.32 5.20
N THR A 41 5.62 -9.18 5.02
CA THR A 41 4.73 -10.30 4.72
C THR A 41 4.11 -10.12 3.36
N ALA A 42 3.99 -11.22 2.62
CA ALA A 42 3.37 -11.26 1.31
C ALA A 42 2.36 -12.41 1.25
N ALA A 43 1.08 -12.08 1.07
CA ALA A 43 0.02 -13.03 0.77
C ALA A 43 -0.49 -12.74 -0.64
N VAL A 44 -0.40 -13.72 -1.53
CA VAL A 44 -0.86 -13.59 -2.92
C VAL A 44 -1.85 -14.72 -3.21
N ARG A 45 -2.91 -14.43 -3.96
CA ARG A 45 -3.86 -15.41 -4.46
C ARG A 45 -3.47 -15.79 -5.89
N PRO A 46 -3.01 -17.03 -6.14
CA PRO A 46 -2.79 -17.53 -7.49
C PRO A 46 -4.08 -17.53 -8.30
N ASP A 47 -3.95 -17.27 -9.59
CA ASP A 47 -5.06 -17.32 -10.53
C ASP A 47 -5.76 -18.68 -10.48
N GLY A 48 -7.11 -18.65 -10.48
CA GLY A 48 -7.94 -19.86 -10.42
C GLY A 48 -8.13 -20.45 -9.02
N THR A 49 -7.56 -19.85 -7.96
CA THR A 49 -7.82 -20.25 -6.57
C THR A 49 -8.73 -19.26 -5.84
N PRO A 50 -9.57 -19.71 -4.89
CA PRO A 50 -10.48 -18.81 -4.17
C PRO A 50 -9.83 -18.06 -3.01
N SER A 51 -8.59 -18.40 -2.63
CA SER A 51 -8.00 -18.00 -1.34
C SER A 51 -6.59 -17.43 -1.49
N LEU A 52 -6.28 -16.41 -0.69
CA LEU A 52 -4.91 -15.98 -0.45
C LEU A 52 -4.10 -17.16 0.09
N GLN A 53 -2.88 -17.33 -0.40
CA GLN A 53 -1.95 -18.31 0.13
C GLN A 53 -1.38 -17.84 1.48
N ASP A 54 -0.77 -18.78 2.20
CA ASP A 54 -0.05 -18.50 3.44
C ASP A 54 0.95 -17.36 3.25
N GLU A 55 1.02 -16.49 4.25
CA GLU A 55 1.92 -15.34 4.26
C GLU A 55 3.38 -15.77 4.19
N GLN A 56 4.07 -15.40 3.11
CA GLN A 56 5.52 -15.51 3.04
C GLN A 56 6.13 -14.39 3.87
N ARG A 57 6.91 -14.76 4.90
CA ARG A 57 7.67 -13.82 5.71
C ARG A 57 9.05 -13.63 5.11
N LYS A 58 9.42 -12.37 4.91
CA LYS A 58 10.73 -11.94 4.41
C LYS A 58 11.27 -10.84 5.30
N THR A 59 12.55 -10.59 5.18
CA THR A 59 13.23 -9.52 5.91
C THR A 59 14.01 -8.62 4.97
N LEU A 60 14.12 -7.34 5.34
CA LEU A 60 14.94 -6.37 4.62
C LEU A 60 15.78 -5.59 5.63
N ALA A 61 17.08 -5.47 5.40
CA ALA A 61 17.97 -4.78 6.32
C ALA A 61 17.59 -3.29 6.45
N ALA A 62 17.38 -2.80 7.67
CA ALA A 62 17.05 -1.40 7.93
C ALA A 62 18.23 -0.46 7.60
N THR A 63 19.43 -1.00 7.45
CA THR A 63 20.65 -0.29 7.02
C THR A 63 20.80 -0.19 5.50
N ASP A 64 19.91 -0.80 4.70
CA ASP A 64 19.94 -0.65 3.26
C ASP A 64 19.58 0.80 2.88
N ALA A 65 20.59 1.54 2.42
CA ALA A 65 20.46 2.94 2.02
C ALA A 65 19.46 3.12 0.85
N SER A 66 19.33 2.13 -0.04
CA SER A 66 18.37 2.19 -1.14
C SER A 66 16.95 1.96 -0.63
N ALA A 67 16.75 0.99 0.27
CA ALA A 67 15.44 0.71 0.86
C ALA A 67 14.94 1.90 1.70
N THR A 68 15.81 2.51 2.50
CA THR A 68 15.49 3.71 3.28
C THR A 68 15.19 4.93 2.40
N ALA A 69 15.89 5.09 1.27
CA ALA A 69 15.57 6.11 0.28
C ALA A 69 14.20 5.89 -0.36
N LEU A 70 13.86 4.63 -0.70
CA LEU A 70 12.55 4.26 -1.24
C LEU A 70 11.41 4.56 -0.26
N VAL A 71 11.54 4.22 1.02
CA VAL A 71 10.52 4.57 2.03
C VAL A 71 10.40 6.09 2.21
N SER A 72 11.51 6.82 2.15
CA SER A 72 11.49 8.29 2.21
C SER A 72 10.79 8.90 0.98
N GLU A 73 11.02 8.35 -0.21
CA GLU A 73 10.34 8.75 -1.45
C GLU A 73 8.84 8.45 -1.37
N LEU A 74 8.47 7.26 -0.88
CA LEU A 74 7.07 6.87 -0.67
C LEU A 74 6.36 7.84 0.28
N HIS A 75 6.97 8.14 1.42
CA HIS A 75 6.42 9.09 2.40
C HIS A 75 6.16 10.46 1.78
N ALA A 76 7.14 11.00 1.04
CA ALA A 76 7.01 12.28 0.35
C ALA A 76 5.88 12.27 -0.69
N ILE A 77 5.77 11.20 -1.49
CA ILE A 77 4.68 11.03 -2.45
C ILE A 77 3.32 11.02 -1.73
N LEU A 78 3.16 10.18 -0.71
CA LEU A 78 1.87 10.01 -0.04
C LEU A 78 1.42 11.29 0.67
N LYS A 79 2.34 12.07 1.21
CA LYS A 79 2.04 13.35 1.85
C LYS A 79 1.40 14.37 0.90
N ASP A 80 1.73 14.31 -0.39
CA ASP A 80 1.22 15.21 -1.42
C ASP A 80 -0.04 14.68 -2.12
N LEU A 81 -0.43 13.43 -1.85
CA LEU A 81 -1.53 12.76 -2.54
C LEU A 81 -2.86 12.93 -1.81
N PRO A 82 -3.96 13.25 -2.53
CA PRO A 82 -5.29 13.33 -1.94
C PRO A 82 -5.80 11.94 -1.52
N THR A 83 -6.78 11.94 -0.61
CA THR A 83 -7.56 10.74 -0.27
C THR A 83 -9.02 10.97 -0.65
N GLU A 84 -9.75 9.88 -0.87
CA GLU A 84 -11.15 9.93 -1.23
C GLU A 84 -12.01 10.48 -0.08
N GLN A 85 -13.06 11.23 -0.43
CA GLN A 85 -13.97 11.82 0.53
C GLN A 85 -15.42 11.61 0.11
N PRO A 86 -16.22 10.84 0.87
CA PRO A 86 -15.88 10.14 2.11
C PRO A 86 -14.83 9.01 1.94
N PRO A 87 -14.07 8.66 2.98
CA PRO A 87 -13.12 7.53 2.93
C PRO A 87 -13.79 6.23 2.48
N GLY A 88 -13.13 5.46 1.62
CA GLY A 88 -13.63 4.21 1.03
C GLY A 88 -14.76 4.38 0.01
N SER A 89 -15.13 5.60 -0.39
CA SER A 89 -16.23 5.82 -1.33
C SER A 89 -15.92 5.39 -2.76
N GLU A 90 -14.71 5.70 -3.25
CA GLU A 90 -14.31 5.53 -4.63
C GLU A 90 -12.81 5.22 -4.72
N ASP A 91 -12.41 4.34 -5.65
CA ASP A 91 -11.00 4.23 -6.05
C ASP A 91 -10.66 5.40 -6.97
N ILE A 92 -10.33 6.55 -6.37
CA ILE A 92 -10.03 7.80 -7.09
C ILE A 92 -8.77 7.67 -7.98
N TYR A 93 -7.95 6.64 -7.75
CA TYR A 93 -6.74 6.36 -8.52
C TYR A 93 -7.00 5.40 -9.69
N GLY A 94 -8.05 4.59 -9.62
CA GLY A 94 -8.49 3.66 -10.66
C GLY A 94 -7.50 2.54 -10.93
N LEU A 95 -6.78 2.09 -9.91
CA LEU A 95 -5.74 1.04 -10.01
C LEU A 95 -6.12 -0.25 -9.28
N ASP A 96 -7.32 -0.33 -8.71
CA ASP A 96 -7.73 -1.46 -7.89
C ASP A 96 -6.71 -1.75 -6.77
N THR A 97 -6.11 -0.68 -6.21
CA THR A 97 -5.02 -0.75 -5.24
C THR A 97 -5.24 0.22 -4.09
N SER A 98 -5.08 -0.28 -2.86
CA SER A 98 -5.03 0.52 -1.63
C SER A 98 -3.63 0.50 -1.06
N ILE A 99 -3.18 1.65 -0.58
CA ILE A 99 -2.03 1.81 0.29
C ILE A 99 -2.54 2.36 1.63
N ALA A 100 -2.12 1.74 2.72
CA ALA A 100 -2.21 2.29 4.06
C ALA A 100 -0.79 2.48 4.58
N PHE A 101 -0.45 3.70 4.96
CA PHE A 101 0.86 4.08 5.47
C PHE A 101 0.69 4.84 6.79
N GLY A 102 1.48 4.45 7.79
CA GLY A 102 1.55 5.12 9.08
C GLY A 102 3.00 5.29 9.50
N SER A 103 3.35 6.51 9.91
CA SER A 103 4.57 6.88 10.63
C SER A 103 4.21 7.91 11.71
N ASP A 104 5.19 8.32 12.52
CA ASP A 104 5.00 9.33 13.58
C ASP A 104 4.40 10.65 13.06
N ASP A 105 4.64 11.00 11.79
CA ASP A 105 4.29 12.28 11.19
C ASP A 105 3.28 12.21 10.03
N LEU A 106 2.92 10.99 9.58
CA LEU A 106 2.01 10.79 8.46
C LEU A 106 1.11 9.57 8.68
N MET A 107 -0.20 9.81 8.66
CA MET A 107 -1.21 8.77 8.54
C MET A 107 -1.93 8.98 7.20
N TRP A 108 -1.73 8.05 6.27
CA TRP A 108 -2.31 8.14 4.93
C TRP A 108 -2.92 6.80 4.55
N MET A 109 -4.14 6.82 4.04
CA MET A 109 -4.81 5.62 3.56
C MET A 109 -5.78 5.99 2.45
N ASN A 110 -5.68 5.30 1.31
CA ASN A 110 -6.75 5.29 0.32
C ASN A 110 -7.49 3.96 0.34
N GLY A 111 -8.76 4.01 -0.02
CA GLY A 111 -9.63 2.87 -0.18
C GLY A 111 -10.32 2.84 -1.53
N GLY A 112 -11.28 1.94 -1.62
CA GLY A 112 -12.23 1.84 -2.71
C GLY A 112 -13.54 1.29 -2.16
N PRO A 113 -14.60 1.31 -2.98
CA PRO A 113 -15.92 0.86 -2.55
C PRO A 113 -15.88 -0.63 -2.22
N ALA A 114 -15.85 -0.94 -0.93
CA ALA A 114 -15.93 -2.31 -0.44
C ALA A 114 -17.40 -2.75 -0.35
N GLY A 115 -17.84 -3.58 -1.31
CA GLY A 115 -19.20 -4.13 -1.35
C GLY A 115 -20.26 -3.15 -1.87
N CYS A 116 -21.53 -3.36 -1.50
CA CYS A 116 -22.67 -2.58 -2.01
C CYS A 116 -22.72 -1.10 -1.55
N GLY A 117 -21.74 -0.63 -0.77
CA GLY A 117 -21.68 0.72 -0.20
C GLY A 117 -20.92 1.73 -1.07
N GLY A 118 -20.89 1.55 -2.40
CA GLY A 118 -20.17 2.45 -3.29
C GLY A 118 -20.77 3.86 -3.36
N GLY A 119 -19.92 4.83 -3.70
CA GLY A 119 -20.30 6.23 -3.89
C GLY A 119 -19.31 6.96 -4.81
N THR A 120 -19.54 8.25 -5.02
CA THR A 120 -18.58 9.12 -5.72
C THR A 120 -17.84 9.95 -4.69
N SER A 121 -16.52 10.01 -4.81
CA SER A 121 -15.70 10.88 -3.99
C SER A 121 -15.85 12.34 -4.46
N ALA A 122 -16.01 13.25 -3.51
CA ALA A 122 -15.93 14.69 -3.76
C ALA A 122 -14.53 15.15 -4.19
N VAL A 123 -13.52 14.31 -3.92
CA VAL A 123 -12.12 14.50 -4.31
C VAL A 123 -11.80 13.55 -5.46
N GLN A 124 -11.19 14.06 -6.52
CA GLN A 124 -10.79 13.27 -7.68
C GLN A 124 -9.30 13.49 -7.96
N ALA A 125 -8.54 12.40 -8.08
CA ALA A 125 -7.13 12.48 -8.39
C ALA A 125 -6.90 12.93 -9.84
N THR A 126 -6.01 13.90 -10.02
CA THR A 126 -5.50 14.35 -11.31
C THR A 126 -4.62 13.29 -11.98
N ALA A 127 -4.32 13.48 -13.27
CA ALA A 127 -3.43 12.57 -14.00
C ALA A 127 -2.01 12.52 -13.42
N GLU A 128 -1.52 13.64 -12.89
CA GLU A 128 -0.21 13.71 -12.23
C GLU A 128 -0.22 12.93 -10.91
N GLU A 129 -1.25 13.11 -10.08
CA GLU A 129 -1.40 12.38 -8.81
C GLU A 129 -1.55 10.87 -9.05
N LYS A 130 -2.30 10.45 -10.08
CA LYS A 130 -2.37 9.04 -10.50
C LYS A 130 -1.00 8.49 -10.90
N THR A 131 -0.15 9.31 -11.51
CA THR A 131 1.22 8.91 -11.87
C THR A 131 2.10 8.77 -10.63
N LYS A 132 2.00 9.69 -9.67
CA LYS A 132 2.68 9.60 -8.37
C LYS A 132 2.21 8.37 -7.58
N PHE A 133 0.91 8.07 -7.57
CA PHE A 133 0.37 6.88 -6.92
C PHE A 133 0.88 5.58 -7.58
N LYS A 134 0.98 5.52 -8.92
CA LYS A 134 1.66 4.39 -9.60
C LYS A 134 3.11 4.22 -9.16
N ARG A 135 3.84 5.33 -8.94
CA ARG A 135 5.20 5.29 -8.41
C ARG A 135 5.21 4.76 -6.97
N ALA A 136 4.30 5.20 -6.11
CA ALA A 136 4.14 4.68 -4.75
C ALA A 136 3.94 3.16 -4.75
N VAL A 137 3.02 2.64 -5.57
CA VAL A 137 2.79 1.19 -5.73
C VAL A 137 4.07 0.46 -6.17
N LYS A 138 4.79 1.01 -7.16
CA LYS A 138 6.04 0.43 -7.64
C LYS A 138 7.13 0.39 -6.57
N ILE A 139 7.23 1.43 -5.74
CA ILE A 139 8.18 1.46 -4.62
C ILE A 139 7.94 0.28 -3.66
N VAL A 140 6.68 0.01 -3.32
CA VAL A 140 6.36 -1.13 -2.44
C VAL A 140 6.77 -2.46 -3.08
N GLN A 141 6.53 -2.64 -4.38
CA GLN A 141 6.97 -3.82 -5.13
C GLN A 141 8.49 -3.97 -5.11
N GLU A 142 9.24 -2.90 -5.36
CA GLU A 142 10.70 -2.89 -5.30
C GLU A 142 11.22 -3.27 -3.90
N LEU A 143 10.57 -2.83 -2.82
CA LEU A 143 10.93 -3.22 -1.44
C LEU A 143 10.71 -4.72 -1.19
N ILE A 144 9.63 -5.28 -1.72
CA ILE A 144 9.33 -6.72 -1.59
C ILE A 144 10.33 -7.57 -2.38
N GLU A 145 10.69 -7.15 -3.60
CA GLU A 145 11.67 -7.85 -4.44
C GLU A 145 13.07 -7.88 -3.83
N ARG A 146 13.43 -6.84 -3.06
CA ARG A 146 14.71 -6.75 -2.35
C ARG A 146 14.78 -7.60 -1.08
N SER A 147 13.63 -8.03 -0.56
CA SER A 147 13.58 -8.79 0.69
C SER A 147 13.85 -10.27 0.48
N SER A 148 14.57 -10.84 1.45
CA SER A 148 14.99 -12.25 1.48
C SER A 148 14.27 -13.05 2.56
#